data_AF-A0A2P5YIY1-F1
#
_entry.id   AF-A0A2P5YIY1-F1
#
_cell.length_a   1.000
_cell.length_b   1.000
_cell.length_c   1.000
_cell.angle_alpha   90.00
_cell.angle_beta   90.00
_cell.angle_gamma   90.00
#
_symmetry.space_group_name_H-M   'P 1'
#
loop_
_entity.id
_entity.type
_entity.pdbx_description
1 polymer ?
#
loop_
_entity_poly.entity_id
_entity_poly.type
_entity_poly.pdbx_seq_one_letter_code
_entity_poly.pdbx_strand_id
1 'polypeptide(L)'
;MPLPDIIAAAVLSGNRNFEGRVHALTRANYLASPPLVVIYAFAGTVDIDFDKEPIGTGKDGKSVYFMDIWPSTEEVAEDVQSRVLPNMFKSTYEVITKGNPMWNHISVPSSTMYSWDPNSTYIHEPSYFKNMTMEPPSALGVKDAYCLLNFGDSITIDHISPAGSIHKDSSIVKFLLDCGVERKDFNLYGSRRGNNEVMARGTFANIRLMNKLLNGKVGPKTIHVPTGEKLYVFNAAMRYKNIGHDTIVLAGAEYGSGSSRDWAAKGPMLLVELAYFNNGGILPYVIRNLINDPPCKGM
;
A
#
# COMPACT_ATOMS: atom_id res chain seq x y z
N MET A 1 -6.76 18.94 -31.34
CA MET A 1 -6.43 19.66 -30.09
C MET A 1 -6.02 18.64 -29.05
N PRO A 2 -4.93 18.83 -28.29
CA PRO A 2 -4.71 18.05 -27.08
C PRO A 2 -5.89 18.30 -26.13
N LEU A 3 -6.41 17.24 -25.49
CA LEU A 3 -7.43 17.37 -24.45
C LEU A 3 -6.91 18.33 -23.37
N PRO A 4 -7.76 19.22 -22.82
CA PRO A 4 -7.37 20.08 -21.71
C PRO A 4 -6.89 19.26 -20.51
N ASP A 5 -5.93 19.78 -19.73
CA ASP A 5 -5.52 19.19 -18.44
C ASP A 5 -6.69 19.30 -17.46
N ILE A 6 -7.51 18.24 -17.37
CA ILE A 6 -8.68 18.18 -16.50
C ILE A 6 -8.29 17.55 -15.16
N ILE A 7 -8.71 18.17 -14.07
CA ILE A 7 -8.63 17.57 -12.73
C ILE A 7 -9.82 16.62 -12.57
N ALA A 8 -9.63 15.35 -12.95
CA ALA A 8 -10.65 14.33 -12.72
C ALA A 8 -10.81 14.05 -11.21
N ALA A 9 -12.06 13.99 -10.77
CA ALA A 9 -12.43 13.73 -9.39
C ALA A 9 -12.95 12.30 -9.19
N ALA A 10 -12.69 11.72 -8.02
CA ALA A 10 -13.36 10.50 -7.54
C ALA A 10 -14.05 10.78 -6.21
N VAL A 11 -15.24 10.22 -6.03
CA VAL A 11 -15.97 10.23 -4.75
C VAL A 11 -16.14 8.80 -4.30
N LEU A 12 -15.84 8.53 -3.02
CA LEU A 12 -15.86 7.17 -2.49
C LEU A 12 -16.34 7.12 -1.03
N SER A 13 -17.05 6.04 -0.69
CA SER A 13 -17.48 5.74 0.68
C SER A 13 -16.46 4.90 1.44
N GLY A 14 -15.18 5.10 1.12
CA GLY A 14 -14.06 4.53 1.83
C GLY A 14 -13.63 5.40 3.01
N ASN A 15 -12.42 5.15 3.52
CA ASN A 15 -11.86 5.88 4.65
C ASN A 15 -10.55 6.61 4.31
N ARG A 16 -10.12 6.60 3.04
CA ARG A 16 -8.85 7.19 2.59
C ARG A 16 -8.92 7.69 1.16
N ASN A 17 -8.37 8.87 0.91
CA ASN A 17 -8.41 9.57 -0.36
C ASN A 17 -7.04 10.12 -0.79
N PHE A 18 -5.95 9.50 -0.33
CA PHE A 18 -4.60 9.91 -0.71
C PHE A 18 -4.40 9.89 -2.23
N GLU A 19 -3.66 10.88 -2.71
CA GLU A 19 -3.38 11.10 -4.13
C GLU A 19 -2.78 9.83 -4.77
N GLY A 20 -3.37 9.34 -5.87
CA GLY A 20 -2.85 8.20 -6.63
C GLY A 20 -3.14 6.82 -6.04
N ARG A 21 -3.83 6.74 -4.90
CA ARG A 21 -4.25 5.48 -4.28
C ARG A 21 -5.61 4.99 -4.79
N VAL A 22 -6.52 5.91 -5.09
CA VAL A 22 -7.87 5.58 -5.59
C VAL A 22 -7.77 5.16 -7.06
N HIS A 23 -7.25 6.05 -7.90
CA HIS A 23 -6.97 5.75 -9.30
C HIS A 23 -5.80 6.63 -9.80
N ALA A 24 -5.03 6.15 -10.78
CA ALA A 24 -3.87 6.88 -11.30
C ALA A 24 -4.26 8.19 -12.02
N LEU A 25 -5.45 8.21 -12.61
CA LEU A 25 -5.98 9.34 -13.39
C LEU A 25 -6.79 10.34 -12.56
N THR A 26 -7.03 10.08 -11.27
CA THR A 26 -7.83 10.97 -10.41
C THR A 26 -6.91 11.82 -9.53
N ARG A 27 -7.02 13.14 -9.67
CA ARG A 27 -6.21 14.12 -8.93
C ARG A 27 -6.93 14.62 -7.70
N ALA A 28 -8.26 14.72 -7.75
CA ALA A 28 -9.10 15.06 -6.61
C ALA A 28 -9.85 13.79 -6.13
N ASN A 29 -9.83 13.51 -4.83
CA ASN A 29 -10.50 12.34 -4.27
C ASN A 29 -11.22 12.76 -2.99
N TYR A 30 -12.53 12.50 -2.89
CA TYR A 30 -13.37 12.94 -1.78
C TYR A 30 -13.98 11.75 -1.05
N LEU A 31 -13.92 11.79 0.28
CA LEU A 31 -14.63 10.84 1.13
C LEU A 31 -16.05 11.37 1.36
N ALA A 32 -17.04 10.54 1.11
CA ALA A 32 -18.44 10.88 1.29
C ALA A 32 -19.22 9.67 1.81
N SER A 33 -20.43 9.90 2.34
CA SER A 33 -21.32 8.80 2.70
C SER A 33 -21.74 8.01 1.46
N PRO A 34 -22.08 6.70 1.58
CA PRO A 34 -22.58 5.91 0.46
C PRO A 34 -23.68 6.59 -0.39
N PRO A 35 -24.73 7.21 0.18
CA PRO A 35 -25.72 7.91 -0.63
C PRO A 35 -25.14 9.11 -1.40
N LEU A 36 -24.22 9.89 -0.80
CA LEU A 36 -23.58 11.00 -1.52
C LEU A 36 -22.73 10.52 -2.71
N VAL A 37 -22.09 9.35 -2.62
CA VAL A 37 -21.38 8.76 -3.78
C VAL A 37 -22.35 8.57 -4.95
N VAL A 38 -23.57 8.09 -4.68
CA VAL A 38 -24.61 7.90 -5.70
C VAL A 38 -25.09 9.26 -6.25
N ILE A 39 -25.31 10.25 -5.39
CA ILE A 39 -25.70 11.60 -5.80
C ILE A 39 -24.66 12.23 -6.74
N TYR A 40 -23.38 12.22 -6.37
CA TYR A 40 -22.32 12.74 -7.22
C TYR A 40 -22.18 11.96 -8.53
N ALA A 41 -22.48 10.65 -8.54
CA ALA A 41 -22.52 9.87 -9.76
C ALA A 41 -23.68 10.27 -10.70
N PHE A 42 -24.84 10.64 -10.15
CA PHE A 42 -25.94 11.20 -10.95
C PHE A 42 -25.60 12.59 -11.49
N ALA A 43 -25.06 13.48 -10.65
CA ALA A 43 -24.66 14.81 -11.06
C ALA A 43 -23.52 14.80 -12.11
N GLY A 44 -22.65 13.79 -12.06
CA GLY A 44 -21.53 13.64 -13.00
C GLY A 44 -20.37 14.63 -12.79
N THR A 45 -20.46 15.48 -11.76
CA THR A 45 -19.45 16.47 -11.38
C THR A 45 -19.42 16.64 -9.87
N VAL A 46 -18.26 17.02 -9.33
CA VAL A 46 -18.11 17.46 -7.93
C VAL A 46 -18.23 18.99 -7.79
N ASP A 47 -18.24 19.70 -8.91
CA ASP A 47 -18.44 21.14 -8.99
C ASP A 47 -19.93 21.40 -9.25
N ILE A 48 -20.73 21.30 -8.19
CA ILE A 48 -22.18 21.47 -8.22
C ILE A 48 -22.67 22.09 -6.90
N ASP A 49 -23.54 23.08 -6.98
CA ASP A 49 -24.29 23.64 -5.85
C ASP A 49 -25.64 22.91 -5.71
N PHE A 50 -25.71 21.91 -4.83
CA PHE A 50 -26.92 21.10 -4.64
C PHE A 50 -28.16 21.90 -4.18
N ASP A 51 -27.99 23.12 -3.65
CA ASP A 51 -29.11 23.97 -3.24
C ASP A 51 -29.74 24.71 -4.42
N LYS A 52 -29.00 24.88 -5.53
CA LYS A 52 -29.42 25.72 -6.67
C LYS A 52 -29.52 24.95 -7.98
N GLU A 53 -28.76 23.88 -8.12
CA GLU A 53 -28.60 23.15 -9.37
C GLU A 53 -29.27 21.77 -9.28
N PRO A 54 -30.01 21.36 -10.33
CA PRO A 54 -30.57 20.02 -10.37
C PRO A 54 -29.48 18.97 -10.62
N ILE A 55 -29.63 17.80 -9.99
CA ILE A 55 -28.73 16.65 -10.16
C ILE A 55 -28.99 15.88 -11.46
N GLY A 56 -30.12 16.13 -12.11
CA GLY A 56 -30.48 15.52 -13.38
C GLY A 56 -31.89 15.89 -13.84
N THR A 57 -32.33 15.24 -14.90
CA THR A 57 -33.68 15.40 -15.46
C THR A 57 -34.43 14.08 -15.35
N GLY A 58 -35.62 14.12 -14.77
CA GLY A 58 -36.52 12.99 -14.64
C GLY A 58 -37.07 12.53 -15.99
N LYS A 59 -37.66 11.33 -16.02
CA LYS A 59 -38.30 10.79 -17.24
C LYS A 59 -39.47 11.63 -17.74
N ASP A 60 -40.05 12.43 -16.86
CA ASP A 60 -41.12 13.38 -17.15
C ASP A 60 -40.61 14.74 -17.65
N GLY A 61 -39.30 14.88 -17.83
CA GLY A 61 -38.65 16.11 -18.28
C GLY A 61 -38.44 17.16 -17.19
N LYS A 62 -38.83 16.88 -15.94
CA LYS A 62 -38.64 17.82 -14.83
C LYS A 62 -37.23 17.75 -14.27
N SER A 63 -36.73 18.89 -13.82
CA SER A 63 -35.51 18.97 -13.03
C SER A 63 -35.70 18.22 -11.70
N VAL A 64 -34.73 17.37 -11.37
CA VAL A 64 -34.66 16.65 -10.08
C VAL A 64 -33.53 17.27 -9.27
N TYR A 65 -33.84 17.68 -8.06
CA TYR A 65 -32.90 18.27 -7.11
C TYR A 65 -32.45 17.25 -6.07
N PHE A 66 -31.38 17.58 -5.34
CA PHE A 66 -30.85 16.75 -4.28
C PHE A 66 -31.91 16.33 -3.24
N MET A 67 -32.68 17.30 -2.76
CA MET A 67 -33.71 17.08 -1.73
C MET A 67 -34.92 16.29 -2.24
N ASP A 68 -35.11 16.13 -3.56
CA ASP A 68 -36.21 15.35 -4.11
C ASP A 68 -36.00 13.83 -3.93
N ILE A 69 -34.74 13.40 -3.76
CA ILE A 69 -34.38 11.98 -3.69
C ILE A 69 -33.59 11.60 -2.45
N TRP A 70 -33.29 12.56 -1.58
CA TRP A 70 -32.56 12.30 -0.35
C TRP A 70 -33.49 11.67 0.70
N PRO A 71 -33.21 10.45 1.18
CA PRO A 71 -34.10 9.79 2.12
C PRO A 71 -34.02 10.45 3.51
N SER A 72 -35.16 10.49 4.20
CA SER A 72 -35.21 10.89 5.61
C SER A 72 -34.55 9.84 6.52
N THR A 73 -34.22 10.24 7.75
CA THR A 73 -33.62 9.31 8.72
C THR A 73 -34.63 8.25 9.13
N GLU A 74 -35.91 8.64 9.21
CA GLU A 74 -37.04 7.80 9.58
C GLU A 74 -37.29 6.71 8.53
N GLU A 75 -37.36 7.07 7.24
CA GLU A 75 -37.51 6.10 6.15
C GLU A 75 -36.39 5.05 6.15
N VAL A 76 -35.14 5.49 6.34
CA VAL A 76 -33.99 4.57 6.42
C VAL A 76 -34.10 3.64 7.62
N ALA A 77 -34.50 4.16 8.78
CA ALA A 77 -34.64 3.36 10.00
C ALA A 77 -35.74 2.30 9.85
N GLU A 78 -36.88 2.66 9.27
CA GLU A 78 -37.99 1.74 8.99
C GLU A 78 -37.59 0.63 8.02
N ASP A 79 -36.89 0.96 6.94
CA ASP A 79 -36.39 -0.04 5.99
C ASP A 79 -35.35 -0.97 6.63
N VAL A 80 -34.43 -0.45 7.44
CA VAL A 80 -33.45 -1.28 8.16
C VAL A 80 -34.15 -2.23 9.12
N GLN A 81 -35.10 -1.75 9.92
CA GLN A 81 -35.81 -2.56 10.90
C GLN A 81 -36.64 -3.67 10.25
N SER A 82 -37.27 -3.38 9.11
CA SER A 82 -38.15 -4.33 8.42
C SER A 82 -37.40 -5.33 7.53
N ARG A 83 -36.19 -4.99 7.05
CA ARG A 83 -35.47 -5.78 6.04
C ARG A 83 -34.18 -6.44 6.54
N VAL A 84 -33.50 -5.89 7.55
CA VAL A 84 -32.24 -6.44 8.06
C VAL A 84 -32.54 -7.44 9.18
N LEU A 85 -32.88 -8.68 8.78
CA LEU A 85 -33.42 -9.68 9.70
C LEU A 85 -32.35 -10.64 10.24
N PRO A 86 -32.48 -11.14 11.50
CA PRO A 86 -31.54 -12.10 12.10
C PRO A 86 -31.26 -13.35 11.25
N ASN A 87 -32.26 -13.83 10.50
CA ASN A 87 -32.11 -15.01 9.64
C ASN A 87 -31.15 -14.79 8.46
N MET A 88 -30.98 -13.54 7.99
CA MET A 88 -29.99 -13.22 6.95
C MET A 88 -28.57 -13.45 7.47
N PHE A 89 -28.30 -13.06 8.72
CA PHE A 89 -27.02 -13.32 9.37
C PHE A 89 -26.81 -14.82 9.57
N LYS A 90 -27.78 -15.52 10.17
CA LYS A 90 -27.67 -16.98 10.40
C LYS A 90 -27.36 -17.75 9.12
N SER A 91 -28.16 -17.53 8.07
CA SER A 91 -27.96 -18.20 6.79
C SER A 91 -26.61 -17.90 6.14
N THR A 92 -26.13 -16.66 6.23
CA THR A 92 -24.79 -16.28 5.72
C THR A 92 -23.66 -16.99 6.48
N TYR A 93 -23.74 -17.03 7.82
CA TYR A 93 -22.71 -17.65 8.64
C TYR A 93 -22.75 -19.19 8.62
N GLU A 94 -23.90 -19.81 8.35
CA GLU A 94 -24.03 -21.27 8.18
C GLU A 94 -23.27 -21.80 6.95
N VAL A 95 -23.07 -20.96 5.93
CA VAL A 95 -22.41 -21.37 4.67
C VAL A 95 -20.97 -20.88 4.54
N ILE A 96 -20.52 -19.93 5.36
CA ILE A 96 -19.17 -19.32 5.23
C ILE A 96 -18.04 -20.36 5.37
N THR A 97 -18.24 -21.38 6.21
CA THR A 97 -17.26 -22.45 6.44
C THR A 97 -17.26 -23.54 5.37
N LYS A 98 -18.32 -23.62 4.55
CA LYS A 98 -18.43 -24.63 3.49
C LYS A 98 -17.56 -24.31 2.28
N GLY A 99 -17.10 -23.06 2.16
CA GLY A 99 -16.37 -22.59 0.98
C GLY A 99 -17.21 -22.65 -0.28
N ASN A 100 -16.60 -22.34 -1.42
CA ASN A 100 -17.19 -22.57 -2.74
C ASN A 100 -16.48 -23.76 -3.41
N PRO A 101 -17.04 -24.35 -4.49
CA PRO A 101 -16.41 -25.47 -5.17
C PRO A 101 -14.95 -25.19 -5.57
N MET A 102 -14.64 -24.01 -6.11
CA MET A 102 -13.27 -23.66 -6.51
C MET A 102 -12.30 -23.71 -5.32
N TRP A 103 -12.67 -23.18 -4.16
CA TRP A 103 -11.87 -23.24 -2.93
C TRP A 103 -11.65 -24.68 -2.47
N ASN A 104 -12.71 -25.49 -2.47
CA ASN A 104 -12.65 -26.87 -1.98
C ASN A 104 -11.83 -27.81 -2.89
N HIS A 105 -11.61 -27.45 -4.15
CA HIS A 105 -10.78 -28.22 -5.09
C HIS A 105 -9.28 -27.86 -5.02
N ILE A 106 -8.88 -26.85 -4.23
CA ILE A 106 -7.47 -26.51 -4.05
C ILE A 106 -6.79 -27.66 -3.32
N SER A 107 -5.86 -28.33 -4.02
CA SER A 107 -5.07 -29.41 -3.44
C SER A 107 -4.04 -28.83 -2.46
N VAL A 108 -4.07 -29.32 -1.21
CA VAL A 108 -3.14 -28.91 -0.15
C VAL A 108 -2.27 -30.10 0.27
N PRO A 109 -0.94 -29.94 0.37
CA PRO A 109 -0.06 -30.97 0.92
C PRO A 109 -0.40 -31.24 2.38
N SER A 110 -0.24 -32.50 2.84
CA SER A 110 -0.41 -32.88 4.25
C SER A 110 0.81 -32.60 5.14
N SER A 111 1.90 -32.08 4.56
CA SER A 111 3.13 -31.77 5.27
C SER A 111 2.96 -30.61 6.25
N THR A 112 3.61 -30.71 7.41
CA THR A 112 3.70 -29.61 8.39
C THR A 112 4.75 -28.57 8.01
N MET A 113 5.76 -28.96 7.22
CA MET A 113 6.77 -28.05 6.66
C MET A 113 6.38 -27.68 5.22
N TYR A 114 6.45 -26.39 4.91
CA TYR A 114 6.14 -25.88 3.57
C TYR A 114 7.25 -26.29 2.58
N SER A 115 6.87 -26.96 1.50
CA SER A 115 7.79 -27.31 0.41
C SER A 115 7.99 -26.09 -0.50
N TRP A 116 9.08 -25.35 -0.27
CA TRP A 116 9.41 -24.19 -1.10
C TRP A 116 9.66 -24.60 -2.56
N ASP A 117 8.94 -23.98 -3.48
CA ASP A 117 9.19 -24.10 -4.92
C ASP A 117 10.19 -23.02 -5.35
N PRO A 118 11.41 -23.37 -5.79
CA PRO A 118 12.42 -22.39 -6.21
C PRO A 118 12.01 -21.60 -7.47
N ASN A 119 11.04 -22.08 -8.25
CA ASN A 119 10.53 -21.39 -9.43
C ASN A 119 9.34 -20.47 -9.11
N SER A 120 8.85 -20.47 -7.86
CA SER A 120 7.69 -19.69 -7.47
C SER A 120 8.02 -18.20 -7.45
N THR A 121 7.26 -17.43 -8.23
CA THR A 121 7.34 -15.96 -8.25
C THR A 121 6.34 -15.30 -7.28
N TYR A 122 5.64 -16.09 -6.46
CA TYR A 122 4.65 -15.64 -5.47
C TYR A 122 5.05 -15.94 -4.03
N ILE A 123 5.57 -17.15 -3.76
CA ILE A 123 5.97 -17.62 -2.44
C ILE A 123 7.45 -17.99 -2.51
N HIS A 124 8.30 -17.22 -1.84
CA HIS A 124 9.75 -17.43 -1.84
C HIS A 124 10.25 -17.54 -0.40
N GLU A 125 11.22 -18.42 -0.16
CA GLU A 125 11.81 -18.59 1.17
C GLU A 125 12.60 -17.33 1.56
N PRO A 126 12.17 -16.60 2.61
CA PRO A 126 12.86 -15.38 2.98
C PRO A 126 14.12 -15.67 3.78
N SER A 127 15.15 -14.84 3.59
CA SER A 127 16.46 -15.02 4.25
C SER A 127 16.51 -14.54 5.72
N TYR A 128 15.37 -14.23 6.36
CA TYR A 128 15.34 -13.57 7.67
C TYR A 128 16.01 -14.39 8.77
N PHE A 129 15.87 -15.71 8.73
CA PHE A 129 16.41 -16.62 9.72
C PHE A 129 17.69 -17.32 9.26
N LYS A 130 18.23 -16.92 8.10
CA LYS A 130 19.47 -17.49 7.58
C LYS A 130 20.60 -17.11 8.53
N ASN A 131 21.35 -18.10 9.00
CA ASN A 131 22.43 -17.95 9.98
C ASN A 131 21.98 -17.49 11.38
N MET A 132 20.68 -17.63 11.72
CA MET A 132 20.22 -17.34 13.07
C MET A 132 20.86 -18.31 14.07
N THR A 133 21.43 -17.76 15.14
CA THR A 133 22.04 -18.51 16.24
C THR A 133 21.14 -18.49 17.47
N MET A 134 21.30 -19.48 18.35
CA MET A 134 20.57 -19.54 19.63
C MET A 134 20.93 -18.37 20.56
N GLU A 135 22.19 -17.94 20.53
CA GLU A 135 22.65 -16.75 21.25
C GLU A 135 22.49 -15.52 20.34
N PRO A 136 21.80 -14.45 20.78
CA PRO A 136 21.64 -13.25 19.99
C PRO A 136 22.99 -12.54 19.82
N PRO A 137 23.32 -12.02 18.62
CA PRO A 137 24.54 -11.28 18.41
C PRO A 137 24.53 -9.99 19.24
N SER A 138 25.72 -9.49 19.58
CA SER A 138 25.85 -8.15 20.17
C SER A 138 25.33 -7.09 19.20
N ALA A 139 24.77 -6.01 19.74
CA ALA A 139 24.27 -4.91 18.94
C ALA A 139 25.39 -4.36 18.02
N LEU A 140 25.15 -4.42 16.71
CA LEU A 140 26.05 -3.83 15.72
C LEU A 140 25.81 -2.32 15.70
N GLY A 141 26.88 -1.55 15.85
CA GLY A 141 26.83 -0.10 15.67
C GLY A 141 26.86 0.26 14.19
N VAL A 142 26.16 1.33 13.82
CA VAL A 142 26.21 1.91 12.47
C VAL A 142 27.40 2.87 12.39
N LYS A 143 28.27 2.71 11.38
CA LYS A 143 29.47 3.56 11.20
C LYS A 143 29.58 4.05 9.76
N ASP A 144 29.97 5.32 9.61
CA ASP A 144 30.23 5.96 8.31
C ASP A 144 29.12 5.73 7.26
N ALA A 145 27.87 5.72 7.72
CA ALA A 145 26.72 5.37 6.90
C ALA A 145 26.34 6.47 5.91
N TYR A 146 25.90 6.07 4.73
CA TYR A 146 25.37 6.98 3.72
C TYR A 146 23.87 7.22 3.89
N CYS A 147 23.43 8.45 3.67
CA CYS A 147 22.01 8.75 3.56
C CYS A 147 21.47 8.19 2.23
N LEU A 148 20.72 7.08 2.27
CA LEU A 148 20.06 6.52 1.09
C LEU A 148 18.86 7.36 0.68
N LEU A 149 18.11 7.88 1.65
CA LEU A 149 16.88 8.65 1.43
C LEU A 149 16.78 9.78 2.45
N ASN A 150 16.38 10.96 1.97
CA ASN A 150 16.08 12.11 2.81
C ASN A 150 14.68 12.62 2.49
N PHE A 151 13.76 12.48 3.44
CA PHE A 151 12.35 12.81 3.25
C PHE A 151 11.91 14.08 3.97
N GLY A 152 10.76 14.59 3.55
CA GLY A 152 9.96 15.54 4.31
C GLY A 152 9.07 14.83 5.33
N ASP A 153 7.96 15.48 5.67
CA ASP A 153 6.95 14.97 6.58
C ASP A 153 5.93 14.07 5.86
N SER A 154 5.11 13.36 6.64
CA SER A 154 3.93 12.59 6.22
C SER A 154 4.19 11.55 5.12
N ILE A 155 5.36 10.89 5.17
CA ILE A 155 5.66 9.74 4.31
C ILE A 155 4.78 8.56 4.71
N THR A 156 3.69 8.34 3.99
CA THR A 156 2.80 7.20 4.25
C THR A 156 3.43 5.83 3.98
N ILE A 157 2.83 4.78 4.54
CA ILE A 157 3.16 3.38 4.23
C ILE A 157 3.03 3.08 2.73
N ASP A 158 2.15 3.75 1.99
CA ASP A 158 2.05 3.56 0.53
C ASP A 158 3.27 4.06 -0.21
N HIS A 159 3.99 5.05 0.32
CA HIS A 159 5.27 5.49 -0.23
C HIS A 159 6.38 4.47 0.04
N ILE A 160 6.39 3.88 1.24
CA ILE A 160 7.41 2.91 1.68
C ILE A 160 7.23 1.55 1.00
N SER A 161 6.00 1.03 0.99
CA SER A 161 5.65 -0.29 0.46
C SER A 161 4.37 -0.19 -0.39
N PRO A 162 4.46 0.31 -1.64
CA PRO A 162 3.30 0.38 -2.54
C PRO A 162 2.63 -0.99 -2.69
N ALA A 163 1.30 -1.01 -2.82
CA ALA A 163 0.52 -2.23 -3.01
C ALA A 163 -0.13 -2.33 -4.40
N GLY A 164 -0.14 -1.23 -5.17
CA GLY A 164 -0.77 -1.14 -6.49
C GLY A 164 0.10 -1.71 -7.62
N SER A 165 -0.16 -1.22 -8.82
CA SER A 165 0.48 -1.71 -10.04
C SER A 165 1.99 -1.46 -10.07
N ILE A 166 2.71 -2.39 -10.66
CA ILE A 166 4.16 -2.31 -10.90
C ILE A 166 4.44 -1.34 -12.04
N HIS A 167 5.27 -0.31 -11.79
CA HIS A 167 5.64 0.65 -12.83
C HIS A 167 6.58 0.01 -13.87
N LYS A 168 6.34 0.28 -15.16
CA LYS A 168 7.06 -0.32 -16.31
C LYS A 168 8.59 -0.20 -16.28
N ASP A 169 9.10 0.88 -15.67
CA ASP A 169 10.54 1.18 -15.62
C ASP A 169 11.19 0.81 -14.27
N SER A 170 10.49 0.08 -13.39
CA SER A 170 11.00 -0.25 -12.05
C SER A 170 11.93 -1.48 -12.05
N SER A 171 12.79 -1.58 -11.03
CA SER A 171 13.79 -2.65 -10.88
C SER A 171 13.19 -4.06 -10.83
N ILE A 172 11.93 -4.19 -10.41
CA ILE A 172 11.20 -5.46 -10.37
C ILE A 172 10.83 -5.98 -11.77
N VAL A 173 10.63 -5.10 -12.76
CA VAL A 173 10.22 -5.52 -14.11
C VAL A 173 11.28 -6.41 -14.73
N LYS A 174 12.55 -6.03 -14.58
CA LYS A 174 13.67 -6.86 -15.02
C LYS A 174 13.67 -8.21 -14.30
N PHE A 175 13.52 -8.22 -12.99
CA PHE A 175 13.47 -9.45 -12.20
C PHE A 175 12.36 -10.42 -12.64
N LEU A 176 11.12 -9.91 -12.81
CA LEU A 176 9.99 -10.75 -13.23
C LEU A 176 10.16 -11.28 -14.66
N LEU A 177 10.70 -10.48 -15.58
CA LEU A 177 11.02 -10.92 -16.94
C LEU A 177 12.13 -11.98 -16.95
N ASP A 178 13.18 -11.80 -16.15
CA ASP A 178 14.28 -12.76 -16.01
C ASP A 178 13.77 -14.10 -15.41
N CYS A 179 12.72 -14.05 -14.59
CA CYS A 179 11.98 -15.23 -14.10
C CYS A 179 10.94 -15.79 -15.09
N GLY A 180 10.84 -15.25 -16.31
CA GLY A 180 9.90 -15.72 -17.35
C GLY A 180 8.45 -15.29 -17.19
N VAL A 181 8.15 -14.30 -16.33
CA VAL A 181 6.79 -13.79 -16.13
C VAL A 181 6.44 -12.78 -17.22
N GLU A 182 5.30 -12.97 -17.89
CA GLU A 182 4.80 -12.00 -18.87
C GLU A 182 4.24 -10.74 -18.19
N ARG A 183 4.29 -9.59 -18.88
CA ARG A 183 3.83 -8.29 -18.34
C ARG A 183 2.37 -8.30 -17.87
N LYS A 184 1.49 -9.04 -18.57
CA LYS A 184 0.07 -9.17 -18.20
C LYS A 184 -0.11 -9.89 -16.85
N ASP A 185 0.87 -10.70 -16.46
CA ASP A 185 0.85 -11.54 -15.27
C ASP A 185 1.68 -10.96 -14.11
N PHE A 186 2.21 -9.74 -14.25
CA PHE A 186 2.94 -9.05 -13.17
C PHE A 186 2.08 -8.90 -11.91
N ASN A 187 0.78 -8.71 -12.09
CA ASN A 187 -0.17 -8.50 -11.01
C ASN A 187 0.23 -7.25 -10.18
N LEU A 188 -0.25 -7.14 -8.95
CA LEU A 188 0.01 -5.99 -8.07
C LEU A 188 1.15 -6.31 -7.09
N TYR A 189 1.81 -5.29 -6.53
CA TYR A 189 2.74 -5.51 -5.41
C TYR A 189 2.06 -6.26 -4.26
N GLY A 190 0.78 -5.96 -3.99
CA GLY A 190 0.00 -6.61 -2.95
C GLY A 190 -0.16 -8.12 -3.12
N SER A 191 -0.24 -8.63 -4.34
CA SER A 191 -0.37 -10.07 -4.60
C SER A 191 0.96 -10.81 -4.48
N ARG A 192 2.08 -10.10 -4.53
CA ARG A 192 3.45 -10.65 -4.51
C ARG A 192 4.09 -10.63 -3.12
N ARG A 193 3.31 -10.37 -2.06
CA ARG A 193 3.81 -10.20 -0.67
C ARG A 193 4.51 -11.43 -0.09
N GLY A 194 4.27 -12.62 -0.62
CA GLY A 194 4.96 -13.85 -0.21
C GLY A 194 6.37 -13.97 -0.81
N ASN A 195 6.80 -13.05 -1.67
CA ASN A 195 8.10 -13.09 -2.33
C ASN A 195 8.96 -11.88 -1.89
N ASN A 196 9.99 -12.15 -1.08
CA ASN A 196 10.86 -11.09 -0.55
C ASN A 196 11.72 -10.41 -1.61
N GLU A 197 12.11 -11.11 -2.68
CA GLU A 197 12.88 -10.52 -3.78
C GLU A 197 12.07 -9.45 -4.52
N VAL A 198 10.79 -9.73 -4.76
CA VAL A 198 9.83 -8.77 -5.32
C VAL A 198 9.63 -7.59 -4.37
N MET A 199 9.33 -7.86 -3.11
CA MET A 199 8.93 -6.81 -2.18
C MET A 199 10.09 -5.90 -1.76
N ALA A 200 11.32 -6.43 -1.67
CA ALA A 200 12.52 -5.61 -1.51
C ALA A 200 12.70 -4.64 -2.68
N ARG A 201 12.53 -5.12 -3.92
CA ARG A 201 12.56 -4.27 -5.14
C ARG A 201 11.42 -3.26 -5.20
N GLY A 202 10.28 -3.58 -4.59
CA GLY A 202 9.12 -2.70 -4.45
C GLY A 202 9.24 -1.67 -3.33
N THR A 203 10.23 -1.79 -2.45
CA THR A 203 10.39 -0.87 -1.32
C THR A 203 10.87 0.49 -1.81
N PHE A 204 10.17 1.55 -1.39
CA PHE A 204 10.33 2.92 -1.89
C PHE A 204 10.14 3.05 -3.42
N ALA A 205 9.39 2.14 -4.05
CA ALA A 205 9.13 2.14 -5.48
C ALA A 205 7.91 3.00 -5.89
N ASN A 206 7.31 3.74 -4.96
CA ASN A 206 6.16 4.59 -5.26
C ASN A 206 6.55 5.74 -6.21
N ILE A 207 5.79 5.88 -7.29
CA ILE A 207 6.04 6.92 -8.32
C ILE A 207 5.88 8.35 -7.80
N ARG A 208 5.23 8.53 -6.65
CA ARG A 208 4.98 9.81 -5.98
C ARG A 208 5.95 10.09 -4.83
N LEU A 209 6.97 9.25 -4.66
CA LEU A 209 7.98 9.44 -3.62
C LEU A 209 8.73 10.76 -3.83
N MET A 210 8.82 11.59 -2.79
CA MET A 210 9.57 12.85 -2.81
C MET A 210 10.83 12.74 -1.97
N ASN A 211 11.97 12.58 -2.64
CA ASN A 211 13.28 12.52 -2.00
C ASN A 211 13.99 13.87 -2.13
N LYS A 212 14.33 14.50 -0.99
CA LYS A 212 15.03 15.80 -0.93
C LYS A 212 16.39 15.77 -1.61
N LEU A 213 17.03 14.60 -1.71
CA LEU A 213 18.29 14.42 -2.45
C LEU A 213 18.15 14.70 -3.96
N LEU A 214 16.92 14.70 -4.50
CA LEU A 214 16.66 14.89 -5.92
C LEU A 214 16.15 16.30 -6.29
N ASN A 215 16.33 17.30 -5.42
CA ASN A 215 15.95 18.70 -5.65
C ASN A 215 14.47 18.85 -6.10
N GLY A 216 13.56 18.18 -5.40
CA GLY A 216 12.11 18.27 -5.66
C GLY A 216 11.60 17.39 -6.80
N LYS A 217 12.44 16.59 -7.48
CA LYS A 217 11.97 15.62 -8.47
C LYS A 217 11.22 14.48 -7.78
N VAL A 218 9.97 14.29 -8.18
CA VAL A 218 9.10 13.20 -7.73
C VAL A 218 9.47 11.91 -8.46
N GLY A 219 9.60 10.81 -7.72
CA GLY A 219 9.80 9.48 -8.27
C GLY A 219 10.60 8.53 -7.34
N PRO A 220 10.64 7.24 -7.68
CA PRO A 220 11.20 6.18 -6.83
C PRO A 220 12.73 6.07 -7.00
N LYS A 221 13.44 7.20 -6.89
CA LYS A 221 14.87 7.31 -7.15
C LYS A 221 15.62 7.98 -5.99
N THR A 222 16.92 7.79 -5.99
CA THR A 222 17.86 8.47 -5.09
C THR A 222 19.19 8.74 -5.80
N ILE A 223 20.11 9.41 -5.10
CA ILE A 223 21.48 9.64 -5.54
C ILE A 223 22.40 8.67 -4.81
N HIS A 224 23.20 7.91 -5.56
CA HIS A 224 24.33 7.19 -4.99
C HIS A 224 25.47 8.19 -4.75
N VAL A 225 25.64 8.60 -3.49
CA VAL A 225 26.50 9.72 -3.07
C VAL A 225 27.94 9.58 -3.59
N PRO A 226 28.61 8.41 -3.52
CA PRO A 226 29.99 8.29 -4.00
C PRO A 226 30.16 8.59 -5.50
N THR A 227 29.13 8.35 -6.32
CA THR A 227 29.22 8.53 -7.78
C THR A 227 28.37 9.66 -8.34
N GLY A 228 27.47 10.24 -7.55
CA GLY A 228 26.48 11.22 -8.01
C GLY A 228 25.39 10.65 -8.93
N GLU A 229 25.39 9.34 -9.17
CA GLU A 229 24.47 8.70 -10.11
C GLU A 229 23.04 8.62 -9.56
N LYS A 230 22.04 8.89 -10.41
CA LYS A 230 20.62 8.78 -10.06
C LYS A 230 20.11 7.37 -10.35
N LEU A 231 19.80 6.63 -9.30
CA LEU A 231 19.39 5.23 -9.37
C LEU A 231 18.00 5.03 -8.75
N TYR A 232 17.32 3.95 -9.15
CA TYR A 232 16.19 3.45 -8.36
C TYR A 232 16.66 3.06 -6.97
N VAL A 233 15.82 3.27 -5.95
CA VAL A 233 16.21 3.11 -4.55
C VAL A 233 16.80 1.73 -4.26
N PHE A 234 16.14 0.65 -4.73
CA PHE A 234 16.66 -0.71 -4.59
C PHE A 234 18.08 -0.88 -5.17
N ASN A 235 18.31 -0.34 -6.37
CA ASN A 235 19.62 -0.47 -7.03
C ASN A 235 20.71 0.29 -6.28
N ALA A 236 20.39 1.48 -5.74
CA ALA A 236 21.32 2.23 -4.90
C ALA A 236 21.64 1.49 -3.60
N ALA A 237 20.62 0.94 -2.92
CA ALA A 237 20.79 0.15 -1.70
C ALA A 237 21.69 -1.06 -1.91
N MET A 238 21.44 -1.82 -2.99
CA MET A 238 22.28 -2.96 -3.34
C MET A 238 23.73 -2.55 -3.66
N ARG A 239 23.94 -1.38 -4.28
CA ARG A 239 25.28 -0.89 -4.56
C ARG A 239 26.06 -0.58 -3.28
N TYR A 240 25.45 0.09 -2.31
CA TYR A 240 26.06 0.32 -0.99
C TYR A 240 26.34 -0.98 -0.24
N LYS A 241 25.37 -1.90 -0.23
CA LYS A 241 25.51 -3.20 0.42
C LYS A 241 26.67 -4.01 -0.16
N ASN A 242 26.83 -4.01 -1.49
CA ASN A 242 27.91 -4.76 -2.16
C ASN A 242 29.31 -4.21 -1.87
N ILE A 243 29.43 -2.93 -1.51
CA ILE A 243 30.72 -2.30 -1.12
C ILE A 243 30.89 -2.21 0.40
N GLY A 244 30.00 -2.84 1.19
CA GLY A 244 30.09 -2.90 2.64
C GLY A 244 29.81 -1.57 3.35
N HIS A 245 28.99 -0.71 2.77
CA HIS A 245 28.60 0.55 3.38
C HIS A 245 27.19 0.50 3.96
N ASP A 246 27.10 0.87 5.23
CA ASP A 246 25.82 1.07 5.92
C ASP A 246 25.04 2.21 5.25
N THR A 247 23.71 2.10 5.29
CA THR A 247 22.83 3.17 4.82
C THR A 247 21.73 3.51 5.79
N ILE A 248 21.30 4.77 5.76
CA ILE A 248 20.23 5.28 6.61
C ILE A 248 19.15 6.04 5.84
N VAL A 249 17.97 6.12 6.46
CA VAL A 249 16.87 7.00 6.03
C VAL A 249 16.70 8.13 7.04
N LEU A 250 16.64 9.36 6.52
CA LEU A 250 16.22 10.55 7.27
C LEU A 250 14.79 10.90 6.86
N ALA A 251 13.91 11.12 7.83
CA ALA A 251 12.56 11.60 7.55
C ALA A 251 12.06 12.59 8.59
N GLY A 252 11.08 13.40 8.17
CA GLY A 252 10.37 14.34 9.02
C GLY A 252 9.29 13.68 9.87
N ALA A 253 8.30 14.48 10.25
CA ALA A 253 7.19 14.06 11.09
C ALA A 253 6.27 13.05 10.39
N GLU A 254 5.56 12.24 11.19
CA GLU A 254 4.53 11.29 10.71
C GLU A 254 5.03 10.25 9.69
N TYR A 255 6.31 9.90 9.75
CA TYR A 255 6.87 8.86 8.90
C TYR A 255 6.18 7.50 9.13
N GLY A 256 5.76 6.85 8.06
CA GLY A 256 5.03 5.59 8.11
C GLY A 256 3.57 5.74 8.51
N SER A 257 2.92 6.89 8.31
CA SER A 257 1.47 7.01 8.54
C SER A 257 0.65 6.12 7.59
N GLY A 258 -0.56 5.71 7.99
CA GLY A 258 -1.47 4.94 7.13
C GLY A 258 -1.78 3.52 7.63
N SER A 259 -1.94 2.56 6.70
CA SER A 259 -2.47 1.21 7.01
C SER A 259 -1.30 0.28 7.15
N SER A 260 -1.33 -0.52 8.21
CA SER A 260 -0.32 -1.52 8.52
C SER A 260 -0.03 -2.41 7.31
N ARG A 261 1.23 -2.43 6.92
CA ARG A 261 1.83 -3.43 6.04
C ARG A 261 3.20 -3.74 6.63
N ASP A 262 3.42 -5.01 6.93
CA ASP A 262 4.70 -5.51 7.45
C ASP A 262 5.86 -5.19 6.51
N TRP A 263 5.63 -5.21 5.20
CA TRP A 263 6.60 -4.85 4.17
C TRP A 263 7.09 -3.40 4.23
N ALA A 264 6.37 -2.53 4.94
CA ALA A 264 6.85 -1.18 5.25
C ALA A 264 8.00 -1.16 6.27
N ALA A 265 8.24 -2.28 6.96
CA ALA A 265 9.37 -2.49 7.85
C ALA A 265 10.33 -3.56 7.32
N LYS A 266 9.82 -4.70 6.84
CA LYS A 266 10.63 -5.78 6.24
C LYS A 266 11.39 -5.29 5.01
N GLY A 267 10.76 -4.45 4.18
CA GLY A 267 11.39 -3.85 3.02
C GLY A 267 12.61 -3.00 3.40
N PRO A 268 12.44 -1.94 4.21
CA PRO A 268 13.56 -1.16 4.71
C PRO A 268 14.63 -1.99 5.41
N MET A 269 14.27 -2.99 6.23
CA MET A 269 15.23 -3.88 6.88
C MET A 269 16.15 -4.62 5.88
N LEU A 270 15.69 -4.88 4.66
CA LEU A 270 16.50 -5.51 3.62
C LEU A 270 17.41 -4.51 2.87
N LEU A 271 17.14 -3.20 2.99
CA LEU A 271 17.77 -2.14 2.20
C LEU A 271 18.59 -1.13 3.02
N VAL A 272 18.26 -0.92 4.28
CA VAL A 272 18.87 0.10 5.16
C VAL A 272 19.17 -0.47 6.53
N GLU A 273 20.24 0.02 7.16
CA GLU A 273 20.72 -0.43 8.47
C GLU A 273 20.00 0.29 9.62
N LEU A 274 19.72 1.58 9.45
CA LEU A 274 19.07 2.39 10.49
C LEU A 274 18.22 3.51 9.89
N ALA A 275 17.22 3.97 10.62
CA ALA A 275 16.42 5.12 10.22
C ALA A 275 16.18 6.09 11.39
N TYR A 276 16.25 7.38 11.10
CA TYR A 276 16.06 8.46 12.06
C TYR A 276 14.80 9.28 11.70
N PHE A 277 13.98 9.56 12.72
CA PHE A 277 12.67 10.22 12.57
C PHE A 277 12.54 11.39 13.53
N ASN A 278 12.18 12.56 13.01
CA ASN A 278 11.80 13.69 13.84
C ASN A 278 10.31 13.59 14.17
N ASN A 279 9.96 13.05 15.35
CA ASN A 279 8.61 12.85 15.86
C ASN A 279 7.74 11.79 15.14
N GLY A 280 7.56 10.65 15.84
CA GLY A 280 6.40 9.76 15.83
C GLY A 280 5.75 9.34 14.50
N GLY A 281 6.01 8.11 14.07
CA GLY A 281 5.12 7.37 13.15
C GLY A 281 5.60 5.94 12.93
N ILE A 282 4.65 4.97 12.93
CA ILE A 282 4.67 3.48 12.86
C ILE A 282 5.97 2.69 13.10
N LEU A 283 7.15 3.13 12.68
CA LEU A 283 8.41 2.43 12.96
C LEU A 283 8.72 2.28 14.46
N PRO A 284 8.42 3.24 15.37
CA PRO A 284 8.53 2.99 16.80
C PRO A 284 7.59 1.88 17.31
N TYR A 285 6.47 1.59 16.62
CA TYR A 285 5.57 0.49 17.00
C TYR A 285 6.06 -0.87 16.50
N VAL A 286 6.56 -0.95 15.25
CA VAL A 286 7.14 -2.18 14.72
C VAL A 286 8.47 -2.51 15.39
N ILE A 287 9.33 -1.51 15.63
CA ILE A 287 10.56 -1.67 16.41
C ILE A 287 10.24 -2.00 17.88
N ARG A 288 9.24 -1.37 18.53
CA ARG A 288 8.81 -1.77 19.89
C ARG A 288 8.27 -3.21 19.95
N ASN A 289 7.52 -3.67 18.95
CA ASN A 289 7.02 -5.06 18.94
C ASN A 289 8.10 -6.09 18.60
N LEU A 290 9.17 -5.70 17.91
CA LEU A 290 10.36 -6.54 17.71
C LEU A 290 11.28 -6.55 18.95
N ILE A 291 11.23 -5.51 19.79
CA ILE A 291 12.04 -5.37 21.00
C ILE A 291 11.32 -5.88 22.27
N ASN A 292 9.98 -5.87 22.33
CA ASN A 292 9.21 -6.20 23.53
C ASN A 292 8.67 -7.64 23.59
N ASP A 293 9.37 -8.64 23.05
CA ASP A 293 9.11 -10.01 23.53
C ASP A 293 9.71 -10.11 24.94
N PRO A 294 8.90 -10.25 26.01
CA PRO A 294 9.45 -10.38 27.35
C PRO A 294 10.29 -11.67 27.38
N PRO A 295 11.45 -11.68 28.09
CA PRO A 295 12.16 -12.93 28.31
C PRO A 295 11.18 -13.91 28.92
N CYS A 296 11.05 -15.11 28.30
CA CYS A 296 10.34 -16.22 28.89
C CYS A 296 10.80 -16.33 30.35
N LYS A 297 9.94 -15.90 31.28
CA LYS A 297 10.09 -16.25 32.68
C LYS A 297 9.94 -17.76 32.72
N GLY A 298 10.99 -18.41 33.18
CA GLY A 298 11.11 -19.86 33.17
C GLY A 298 9.89 -20.55 33.78
N MET A 299 9.56 -21.68 33.17
CA MET A 299 9.11 -22.90 33.83
C MET A 299 9.76 -24.06 33.12
#